data_AF-A0A6B2TMP9-F1
#
_entry.id   AF-A0A6B2TMP9-F1
#
_cell.length_a   1.000
_cell.length_b   1.000
_cell.length_c   1.000
_cell.angle_alpha   90.00
_cell.angle_beta   90.00
_cell.angle_gamma   90.00
#
_symmetry.space_group_name_H-M   'P 1'
#
loop_
_entity.id
_entity.type
_entity.pdbx_description
1 polymer ?
#
loop_
_entity_poly.entity_id
_entity_poly.type
_entity_poly.pdbx_seq_one_letter_code
_entity_poly.pdbx_strand_id
1 'polypeptide(L)'
;SGLLIGATRPGGCHRLLGNAFHGMAATLSWRVPGYASWLETADTTEAYAFHRAQLQALTWRVPASRLVLRDSFHARHLQQLLRVYPDAKVVQVHRDPADTVTACAGIATALRGRTTRQVRPAGQEWADRVERHLVAAER
;
A
#
# COMPACT_ATOMS: atom_id res chain seq x y z
N SER A 1 -4.03 -2.05 -22.51
CA SER A 1 -3.89 -3.31 -21.73
C SER A 1 -2.78 -3.14 -20.70
N GLY A 2 -3.07 -2.71 -19.45
CA GLY A 2 -2.01 -2.14 -18.60
C GLY A 2 -2.12 -2.37 -17.10
N LEU A 3 -2.67 -3.50 -16.63
CA LEU A 3 -2.63 -3.83 -15.19
C LEU A 3 -2.63 -5.33 -14.85
N LEU A 4 -2.56 -6.21 -15.85
CA LEU A 4 -2.28 -7.62 -15.60
C LEU A 4 -0.77 -7.78 -15.45
N ILE A 5 -0.30 -7.79 -14.20
CA ILE A 5 1.01 -8.32 -13.86
C ILE A 5 1.02 -9.77 -14.36
N GLY A 6 2.00 -10.15 -15.18
CA GLY A 6 2.09 -11.51 -15.70
C GLY A 6 2.06 -12.55 -14.58
N ALA A 7 1.49 -13.73 -14.84
CA ALA A 7 1.24 -14.76 -13.82
C ALA A 7 2.50 -15.18 -13.02
N THR A 8 3.68 -15.01 -13.61
CA THR A 8 4.98 -15.34 -13.01
C THR A 8 5.72 -14.15 -12.40
N ARG A 9 5.14 -12.95 -12.43
CA ARG A 9 5.77 -11.74 -11.90
C ARG A 9 5.37 -11.49 -10.44
N PRO A 10 6.29 -10.97 -9.60
CA PRO A 10 5.96 -10.60 -8.23
C PRO A 10 4.80 -9.60 -8.16
N GLY A 11 3.80 -9.90 -7.34
CA GLY A 11 2.75 -8.96 -6.95
C GLY A 11 3.12 -8.18 -5.68
N GLY A 12 2.51 -7.02 -5.47
CA GLY A 12 2.66 -6.27 -4.21
C GLY A 12 1.71 -6.77 -3.11
N CYS A 13 2.08 -6.54 -1.84
CA CYS A 13 1.31 -7.02 -0.69
C CYS A 13 -0.08 -6.36 -0.57
N HIS A 14 -0.31 -5.20 -1.18
CA HIS A 14 -1.63 -4.56 -1.28
C HIS A 14 -2.73 -5.49 -1.81
N ARG A 15 -2.39 -6.54 -2.57
CA ARG A 15 -3.37 -7.52 -3.04
C ARG A 15 -3.88 -8.41 -1.90
N LEU A 16 -3.00 -8.86 -1.01
CA LEU A 16 -3.36 -9.70 0.13
C LEU A 16 -3.92 -8.87 1.28
N LEU A 17 -3.36 -7.68 1.53
CA LEU A 17 -3.88 -6.73 2.52
C LEU A 17 -5.25 -6.16 2.08
N GLY A 18 -5.46 -6.02 0.77
CA GLY A 18 -6.74 -5.61 0.19
C GLY A 18 -7.89 -6.57 0.53
N ASN A 19 -7.62 -7.86 0.74
CA ASN A 19 -8.63 -8.84 1.18
C ASN A 19 -9.14 -8.56 2.61
N ALA A 20 -8.40 -7.77 3.40
CA ALA A 20 -8.82 -7.27 4.71
C ALA A 20 -9.27 -5.79 4.67
N PHE A 21 -9.53 -5.22 3.49
CA PHE A 21 -9.84 -3.80 3.31
C PHE A 21 -8.78 -2.83 3.85
N HIS A 22 -7.52 -3.26 3.95
CA HIS A 22 -6.40 -2.41 4.35
C HIS A 22 -5.45 -2.22 3.19
N GLY A 23 -5.45 -1.04 2.58
CA GLY A 23 -4.49 -0.75 1.53
C GLY A 23 -4.84 0.49 0.72
N MET A 24 -3.82 1.10 0.14
CA MET A 24 -3.98 2.34 -0.61
C MET A 24 -4.67 2.16 -1.96
N ALA A 25 -4.83 0.92 -2.44
CA ALA A 25 -5.40 0.62 -3.76
C ALA A 25 -6.79 1.26 -3.97
N ALA A 26 -7.64 1.25 -2.94
CA ALA A 26 -8.95 1.90 -3.01
C ALA A 26 -8.82 3.43 -3.09
N THR A 27 -7.92 4.03 -2.32
CA THR A 27 -7.66 5.48 -2.35
C THR A 27 -7.06 5.97 -3.68
N LEU A 28 -6.32 5.10 -4.37
CA LEU A 28 -5.78 5.37 -5.70
C LEU A 28 -6.87 5.27 -6.78
N SER A 29 -7.77 4.29 -6.66
CA SER A 29 -8.77 3.99 -7.68
C SER A 29 -10.04 4.83 -7.56
N TRP A 30 -10.37 5.30 -6.36
CA TRP A 30 -11.57 6.09 -6.07
C TRP A 30 -11.26 7.26 -5.12
N ARG A 31 -12.13 8.27 -5.15
CA ARG A 31 -12.10 9.36 -4.18
C ARG A 31 -12.93 8.98 -2.95
N VAL A 32 -12.29 8.32 -2.00
CA VAL A 32 -12.91 7.81 -0.75
C VAL A 32 -12.28 8.46 0.49
N PRO A 33 -12.52 9.76 0.75
CA PRO A 33 -11.81 10.50 1.80
C PRO A 33 -12.05 9.94 3.21
N GLY A 34 -13.25 9.43 3.49
CA GLY A 34 -13.55 8.79 4.78
C GLY A 34 -12.73 7.52 5.00
N TYR A 35 -12.67 6.64 4.00
CA TYR A 35 -11.82 5.44 4.04
C TYR A 35 -10.34 5.81 4.16
N ALA A 36 -9.88 6.79 3.39
CA ALA A 36 -8.49 7.24 3.46
C ALA A 36 -8.13 7.77 4.86
N SER A 37 -8.99 8.60 5.45
CA SER A 37 -8.77 9.13 6.80
C SER A 37 -8.76 8.02 7.85
N TRP A 38 -9.70 7.08 7.76
CA TRP A 38 -9.75 5.92 8.66
C TRP A 38 -8.47 5.07 8.54
N LEU A 39 -8.00 4.82 7.32
CA LEU A 39 -6.83 3.98 7.06
C LEU A 39 -5.55 4.56 7.67
N GLU A 40 -5.47 5.88 7.85
CA GLU A 40 -4.30 6.55 8.42
C GLU A 40 -4.15 6.28 9.92
N THR A 41 -5.27 6.02 10.61
CA THR A 41 -5.32 5.81 12.07
C THR A 41 -5.68 4.38 12.46
N ALA A 42 -6.09 3.55 11.52
CA ALA A 42 -6.52 2.17 11.79
C ALA A 42 -5.38 1.31 12.34
N ASP A 43 -5.69 0.47 13.33
CA ASP A 43 -4.78 -0.61 13.72
C ASP A 43 -4.82 -1.72 12.67
N THR A 44 -3.68 -1.91 12.00
CA THR A 44 -3.52 -2.87 10.91
C THR A 44 -2.96 -4.22 11.35
N THR A 45 -2.82 -4.46 12.67
CA THR A 45 -2.25 -5.71 13.22
C THR A 45 -3.01 -6.94 12.72
N GLU A 46 -4.34 -6.93 12.79
CA GLU A 46 -5.17 -8.05 12.30
C GLU A 46 -5.08 -8.23 10.78
N ALA A 47 -4.96 -7.13 10.02
CA ALA A 47 -4.75 -7.20 8.57
C ALA A 47 -3.42 -7.88 8.22
N TYR A 48 -2.35 -7.60 8.99
CA TYR A 48 -1.06 -8.28 8.84
C TYR A 48 -1.10 -9.74 9.30
N ALA A 49 -1.87 -10.07 10.34
CA ALA A 49 -2.07 -11.44 10.78
C ALA A 49 -2.79 -12.27 9.70
N PHE A 50 -3.85 -11.72 9.10
CA PHE A 50 -4.51 -12.35 7.97
C PHE A 50 -3.61 -12.44 6.74
N HIS A 51 -2.80 -11.40 6.48
CA HIS A 51 -1.76 -11.44 5.44
C HIS A 51 -0.77 -12.60 5.65
N ARG A 52 -0.38 -12.90 6.90
CA ARG A 52 0.51 -14.01 7.24
C ARG A 52 -0.14 -15.36 6.91
N ALA A 53 -1.40 -15.54 7.29
CA ALA A 53 -2.16 -16.75 6.99
C ALA A 53 -2.29 -16.98 5.47
N GLN A 54 -2.56 -15.92 4.70
CA GLN A 54 -2.61 -15.98 3.24
C GLN A 54 -1.26 -16.40 2.64
N LEU A 55 -0.14 -15.82 3.11
CA LEU A 55 1.20 -16.21 2.65
C LEU A 55 1.52 -17.67 2.96
N GLN A 56 1.20 -18.14 4.17
CA GLN A 56 1.38 -19.54 4.56
C GLN A 56 0.62 -20.48 3.62
N ALA A 57 -0.64 -20.17 3.31
CA ALA A 57 -1.44 -20.93 2.35
C ALA A 57 -0.82 -20.94 0.93
N LEU A 58 -0.35 -19.79 0.45
CA LEU A 58 0.29 -19.66 -0.87
C LEU A 58 1.61 -20.45 -0.96
N THR A 59 2.38 -20.49 0.12
CA THR A 59 3.68 -21.18 0.17
C THR A 59 3.59 -22.66 0.59
N TRP A 60 2.40 -23.16 0.94
CA TRP A 60 2.24 -24.49 1.52
C TRP A 60 2.81 -25.62 0.63
N ARG A 61 2.60 -25.54 -0.69
CA ARG A 61 3.12 -26.53 -1.66
C ARG A 61 4.43 -26.11 -2.33
N VAL A 62 4.86 -24.87 -2.15
CA VAL A 62 6.11 -24.34 -2.71
C VAL A 62 6.82 -23.57 -1.58
N PRO A 63 7.46 -24.29 -0.64
CA PRO A 63 8.08 -23.66 0.51
C PRO A 63 9.17 -22.69 0.06
N ALA A 64 9.09 -21.45 0.51
CA ALA A 64 10.14 -20.46 0.33
C ALA A 64 10.97 -20.39 1.62
N SER A 65 12.29 -20.51 1.51
CA SER A 65 13.19 -20.36 2.66
C SER A 65 13.19 -18.92 3.20
N ARG A 66 12.92 -17.93 2.34
CA ARG A 66 12.68 -16.52 2.69
C ARG A 66 11.70 -15.88 1.72
N LEU A 67 10.75 -15.12 2.25
CA LEU A 67 9.83 -14.31 1.45
C LEU A 67 10.36 -12.89 1.27
N VAL A 68 10.30 -12.40 0.04
CA VAL A 68 10.55 -10.99 -0.29
C VAL A 68 9.19 -10.33 -0.52
N LEU A 69 8.86 -9.39 0.36
CA LEU A 69 7.59 -8.68 0.38
C LEU A 69 7.82 -7.21 0.03
N ARG A 70 6.90 -6.60 -0.71
CA ARG A 70 7.00 -5.20 -1.10
C ARG A 70 5.64 -4.55 -1.16
N ASP A 71 5.52 -3.44 -0.43
CA ASP A 71 4.41 -2.50 -0.55
C ASP A 71 4.76 -1.17 0.12
N SER A 72 4.28 -0.05 -0.42
CA SER A 72 4.45 1.26 0.20
C SER A 72 3.65 1.40 1.50
N PHE A 73 2.60 0.59 1.67
CA PHE A 73 1.78 0.56 2.88
C PHE A 73 2.59 0.16 4.13
N HIS A 74 3.66 -0.64 3.96
CA HIS A 74 4.50 -1.10 5.07
C HIS A 74 5.19 0.04 5.81
N ALA A 75 5.64 1.08 5.09
CA ALA A 75 6.39 2.18 5.68
C ALA A 75 5.55 2.95 6.73
N ARG A 76 4.24 3.08 6.52
CA ARG A 76 3.34 3.75 7.46
C ARG A 76 2.90 2.89 8.64
N HIS A 77 2.80 1.58 8.42
CA HIS A 77 2.29 0.64 9.42
C HIS A 77 3.38 -0.31 9.90
N LEU A 78 4.60 0.22 10.04
CA LEU A 78 5.78 -0.57 10.33
C LEU A 78 5.70 -1.22 11.72
N GLN A 79 5.15 -0.51 12.70
CA GLN A 79 4.97 -1.06 14.05
C GLN A 79 4.05 -2.28 14.05
N GLN A 80 2.90 -2.21 13.38
CA GLN A 80 1.96 -3.33 13.26
C GLN A 80 2.55 -4.48 12.44
N LEU A 81 3.32 -4.18 11.39
CA LEU A 81 4.07 -5.18 10.63
C LEU A 81 5.03 -5.94 11.56
N LEU A 82 5.86 -5.23 12.33
CA LEU A 82 6.85 -5.85 13.22
C LEU A 82 6.23 -6.62 14.39
N ARG A 83 4.99 -6.28 14.81
CA ARG A 83 4.24 -7.11 15.78
C ARG A 83 3.92 -8.49 15.21
N VAL A 84 3.60 -8.59 13.93
CA VAL A 84 3.22 -9.87 13.27
C VAL A 84 4.43 -10.62 12.70
N TYR A 85 5.45 -9.88 12.25
CA TYR A 85 6.71 -10.38 11.69
C TYR A 85 7.90 -9.83 12.50
N PRO A 86 8.11 -10.28 13.74
CA PRO A 86 9.16 -9.74 14.62
C PRO A 86 10.58 -9.98 14.10
N ASP A 87 10.76 -10.95 13.21
CA ASP A 87 12.02 -11.30 12.56
C ASP A 87 12.19 -10.66 11.17
N ALA A 88 11.28 -9.77 10.76
CA ALA A 88 11.35 -9.11 9.46
C ALA A 88 12.59 -8.24 9.32
N LYS A 89 13.26 -8.36 8.17
CA LYS A 89 14.31 -7.44 7.75
C LYS A 89 13.70 -6.40 6.82
N VAL A 90 13.80 -5.13 7.21
CA VAL A 90 13.12 -4.02 6.52
C VAL A 90 14.14 -3.26 5.68
N VAL A 91 13.86 -3.13 4.38
CA VAL A 91 14.62 -2.29 3.45
C VAL A 91 13.72 -1.15 3.02
N GLN A 92 14.02 0.06 3.48
CA GLN A 92 13.31 1.27 3.07
C GLN A 92 14.00 1.89 1.86
N VAL A 93 13.22 2.12 0.80
CA VAL A 93 13.71 2.79 -0.42
C VAL A 93 13.26 4.24 -0.37
N HIS A 94 14.20 5.16 -0.50
CA HIS A 94 13.94 6.59 -0.47
C HIS A 94 13.82 7.15 -1.90
N ARG A 95 12.97 8.17 -2.04
CA ARG A 95 12.76 8.96 -3.25
C ARG A 95 12.46 10.39 -2.83
N ASP A 96 12.77 11.36 -3.68
CA ASP A 96 12.30 12.74 -3.50
C ASP A 96 10.78 12.78 -3.23
N PRO A 97 10.32 13.49 -2.19
CA PRO A 97 8.90 13.62 -1.89
C PRO A 97 8.08 14.23 -3.03
N ALA A 98 8.60 15.24 -3.74
CA ALA A 98 7.89 15.90 -4.85
C ALA A 98 7.67 14.93 -6.03
N ASP A 99 8.67 14.09 -6.33
CA ASP A 99 8.53 13.03 -7.33
C ASP A 99 7.51 11.98 -6.90
N THR A 100 7.45 11.68 -5.61
CA THR A 100 6.48 10.72 -5.04
C THR A 100 5.06 11.26 -5.14
N VAL A 101 4.84 12.54 -4.78
CA VAL A 101 3.54 13.22 -4.92
C VAL A 101 3.08 13.20 -6.37
N THR A 102 3.96 13.59 -7.30
CA THR A 102 3.65 13.64 -8.73
C THR A 102 3.28 12.27 -9.27
N ALA A 103 4.06 11.22 -8.93
CA ALA A 103 3.78 9.86 -9.35
C ALA A 103 2.44 9.34 -8.79
N CYS A 104 2.18 9.51 -7.50
CA CYS A 104 0.94 9.06 -6.87
C CYS A 104 -0.29 9.80 -7.41
N ALA A 105 -0.19 11.12 -7.60
CA ALA A 105 -1.26 11.92 -8.20
C ALA A 105 -1.54 11.49 -9.65
N GLY A 106 -0.50 11.24 -10.45
CA GLY A 106 -0.64 10.73 -11.82
C GLY A 106 -1.34 9.37 -11.87
N ILE A 107 -0.91 8.42 -11.02
CA ILE A 107 -1.55 7.10 -10.92
C ILE A 107 -3.01 7.23 -10.48
N ALA A 108 -3.30 8.05 -9.46
CA ALA A 108 -4.67 8.23 -8.98
C ALA A 108 -5.57 8.85 -10.04
N THR A 109 -5.12 9.91 -10.72
CA THR A 109 -5.84 10.52 -11.86
C THR A 109 -6.13 9.48 -12.95
N ALA A 110 -5.13 8.69 -13.34
CA ALA A 110 -5.26 7.69 -14.38
C ALA A 110 -6.23 6.54 -13.99
N LEU A 111 -6.19 6.08 -12.74
CA LEU A 111 -7.07 5.02 -12.26
C LEU A 111 -8.51 5.51 -12.07
N ARG A 112 -8.69 6.69 -11.46
CA ARG A 112 -10.01 7.32 -11.29
C ARG A 112 -10.66 7.62 -12.64
N GLY A 113 -9.89 8.00 -13.66
CA GLY A 113 -10.39 8.19 -15.03
C GLY A 113 -10.97 6.95 -15.70
N ARG A 114 -10.77 5.75 -15.14
CA ARG A 114 -11.40 4.52 -15.65
C ARG A 114 -12.81 4.31 -15.11
N THR A 115 -13.13 4.91 -13.97
CA THR A 115 -14.39 4.70 -13.25
C THR A 115 -15.28 5.94 -13.24
N THR A 116 -14.73 7.12 -13.53
CA THR A 116 -15.49 8.37 -13.68
C THR A 116 -15.07 9.16 -14.91
N ARG A 117 -16.04 9.84 -15.53
CA ARG A 117 -15.79 10.82 -16.61
C ARG A 117 -15.33 12.18 -16.08
N GLN A 118 -15.55 12.46 -14.79
CA GLN A 118 -15.16 13.71 -14.14
C GLN A 118 -14.01 13.44 -13.18
N VAL A 119 -12.77 13.49 -13.69
CA VAL A 119 -11.58 13.30 -12.87
C VAL A 119 -11.17 14.63 -12.25
N ARG A 120 -11.21 14.70 -10.92
CA ARG A 120 -10.66 15.85 -10.19
C ARG A 120 -9.14 15.69 -10.04
N PRO A 121 -8.36 16.78 -10.15
CA PRO A 121 -6.93 16.74 -9.86
C PRO A 121 -6.66 16.16 -8.46
N ALA A 122 -5.72 15.22 -8.37
CA ALA A 122 -5.35 14.57 -7.12
C ALA A 122 -4.06 15.16 -6.48
N GLY A 123 -3.45 16.17 -7.10
CA GLY A 123 -2.15 16.72 -6.68
C GLY A 123 -2.12 17.15 -5.21
N GLN A 124 -3.02 18.06 -4.81
CA GLN A 124 -3.10 18.53 -3.43
C GLN A 124 -3.39 17.39 -2.45
N GLU A 125 -4.32 16.49 -2.78
CA GLU A 125 -4.66 15.33 -1.94
C GLU A 125 -3.42 14.46 -1.61
N TRP A 126 -2.55 14.26 -2.60
CA TRP A 126 -1.33 13.48 -2.42
C TRP A 126 -0.21 14.28 -1.75
N ALA A 127 -0.09 15.57 -2.02
CA ALA A 127 0.83 16.46 -1.32
C ALA A 127 0.57 16.44 0.18
N ASP A 128 -0.69 16.68 0.59
CA ASP A 128 -1.08 16.70 2.00
C ASP A 128 -0.81 15.35 2.68
N ARG A 129 -1.00 14.23 1.96
CA ARG A 129 -0.71 12.89 2.50
C ARG A 129 0.78 12.69 2.74
N VAL A 130 1.61 12.99 1.73
CA VAL A 130 3.07 12.81 1.83
C VAL A 130 3.63 13.71 2.92
N GLU A 131 3.20 14.96 3.01
CA GLU A 131 3.61 15.88 4.08
C GLU A 131 3.31 15.31 5.47
N ARG A 132 2.08 14.81 5.70
CA ARG A 132 1.73 14.15 6.98
C ARG A 132 2.62 12.96 7.30
N HIS A 133 3.03 12.19 6.29
CA HIS A 133 3.96 11.07 6.49
C HIS A 133 5.36 11.54 6.89
N LEU A 134 5.88 12.57 6.24
CA LEU A 134 7.21 13.12 6.53
C LEU A 134 7.28 13.68 7.95
N VAL A 135 6.29 14.51 8.32
CA VAL A 135 6.20 15.09 9.67
C VAL A 135 6.06 14.02 10.74
N ALA A 136 5.36 12.92 10.47
CA ALA A 136 5.24 11.81 11.41
C ALA A 136 6.54 10.99 11.55
N ALA A 137 7.39 10.95 10.52
CA ALA A 137 8.66 10.22 10.55
C ALA A 137 9.79 10.97 11.27
N GLU A 138 9.63 12.28 11.48
CA GLU A 138 10.59 13.13 12.21
C GLU A 138 10.38 13.12 13.74
N ARG A 139 9.38 12.39 14.23
CA ARG A 139 9.03 12.25 15.66
C ARG A 139 9.41 10.88 16.20
#